data_AF-A0A3D3K1X0-F1
#
_entry.id   AF-A0A3D3K1X0-F1
#
_cell.length_a   1.000
_cell.length_b   1.000
_cell.length_c   1.000
_cell.angle_alpha   90.00
_cell.angle_beta   90.00
_cell.angle_gamma   90.00
#
_symmetry.space_group_name_H-M   'P 1'
#
loop_
_entity.id
_entity.type
_entity.pdbx_description
1 polymer ?
#
loop_
_entity_poly.entity_id
_entity_poly.type
_entity_poly.pdbx_seq_one_letter_code
_entity_poly.pdbx_strand_id
1 'polypeptide(L)'
;TAEKFAQTLFKKCREKDYSEFKGFNISKQFEMFLVKDSLKKQCEKIEKKYGNITVLKLTSAHTAKHPQDIMDILNFNITTEKISKPLFLHIGMHRDQDFVDRPFVINDFENYFDYKLKQYRKSKKK
;
A
#
# COMPACT_ATOMS: atom_id res chain seq x y z
N THR A 1 -1.02 8.91 -10.60
CA THR A 1 -1.54 9.08 -9.23
C THR A 1 -1.49 7.77 -8.47
N ALA A 2 -1.32 7.81 -7.15
CA ALA A 2 -1.19 6.61 -6.31
C ALA A 2 -2.43 5.70 -6.33
N GLU A 3 -3.63 6.27 -6.49
CA GLU A 3 -4.87 5.49 -6.64
C GLU A 3 -4.82 4.61 -7.90
N LYS A 4 -4.47 5.18 -9.05
CA LYS A 4 -4.32 4.44 -10.31
C LYS A 4 -3.24 3.37 -10.21
N PHE A 5 -2.16 3.65 -9.47
CA PHE A 5 -1.13 2.66 -9.20
C PHE A 5 -1.68 1.49 -8.38
N ALA A 6 -2.38 1.77 -7.28
CA ALA A 6 -2.98 0.76 -6.42
C ALA A 6 -3.99 -0.12 -7.19
N GLN A 7 -4.90 0.51 -7.95
CA GLN A 7 -5.86 -0.19 -8.79
C GLN A 7 -5.16 -1.07 -9.84
N THR A 8 -4.10 -0.55 -10.46
CA THR A 8 -3.30 -1.30 -11.45
C THR A 8 -2.60 -2.50 -10.81
N LEU A 9 -2.04 -2.33 -9.61
CA LEU A 9 -1.37 -3.40 -8.87
C LEU A 9 -2.33 -4.55 -8.56
N PHE A 10 -3.52 -4.27 -8.01
CA PHE A 10 -4.48 -5.34 -7.71
C PHE A 10 -5.13 -5.94 -8.96
N LYS A 11 -5.32 -5.14 -10.02
CA LYS A 11 -5.72 -5.67 -11.34
C LYS A 11 -4.70 -6.68 -11.85
N LYS A 12 -3.42 -6.31 -11.84
CA LYS A 12 -2.30 -7.19 -12.22
C LYS A 12 -2.25 -8.46 -11.38
N CYS A 13 -2.43 -8.38 -10.07
CA CYS A 13 -2.52 -9.56 -9.22
C CYS A 13 -3.68 -10.49 -9.61
N ARG A 14 -4.89 -9.93 -9.84
CA ARG A 14 -6.08 -10.70 -10.24
C ARG A 14 -5.92 -11.38 -11.60
N GLU A 15 -5.32 -10.67 -12.55
CA GLU A 15 -5.08 -11.15 -13.92
C GLU A 15 -3.80 -12.00 -14.03
N LYS A 16 -3.06 -12.16 -12.92
CA LYS A 16 -1.74 -12.82 -12.87
C LYS A 16 -0.74 -12.22 -13.87
N ASP A 17 -0.91 -10.93 -14.18
CA ASP A 17 -0.02 -10.16 -15.04
C ASP A 17 1.13 -9.58 -14.21
N TYR A 18 2.26 -10.26 -14.25
CA TYR A 18 3.48 -9.85 -13.56
C TYR A 18 4.47 -9.11 -14.47
N SER A 19 3.98 -8.55 -15.58
CA SER A 19 4.78 -7.63 -16.39
C SER A 19 5.04 -6.32 -15.65
N GLU A 20 6.11 -5.64 -16.08
CA GLU A 20 6.58 -4.38 -15.54
C GLU A 20 5.47 -3.30 -15.46
N PHE A 21 5.55 -2.46 -14.43
CA PHE A 21 4.68 -1.29 -14.30
C PHE A 21 5.16 -0.19 -15.24
N LYS A 22 4.28 0.26 -16.13
CA LYS A 22 4.56 1.37 -17.06
C LYS A 22 3.75 2.59 -16.69
N GLY A 23 4.33 3.78 -16.88
CA GLY A 23 3.64 5.05 -16.68
C GLY A 23 3.40 5.45 -15.22
N PHE A 24 4.16 4.88 -14.29
CA PHE A 24 4.16 5.26 -12.88
C PHE A 24 5.56 5.71 -12.48
N ASN A 25 5.65 6.85 -11.79
CA ASN A 25 6.88 7.26 -11.12
C ASN A 25 6.93 6.53 -9.77
N ILE A 26 7.89 5.62 -9.60
CA ILE A 26 7.98 4.72 -8.45
C ILE A 26 9.40 4.84 -7.88
N SER A 27 9.54 4.84 -6.56
CA SER A 27 10.85 4.83 -5.93
C SER A 27 11.63 3.57 -6.35
N LYS A 28 12.93 3.71 -6.62
CA LYS A 28 13.80 2.55 -6.93
C LYS A 28 13.71 1.46 -5.86
N GLN A 29 13.53 1.86 -4.61
CA GLN A 29 13.39 0.91 -3.51
C GLN A 29 12.08 0.14 -3.60
N PHE A 30 10.99 0.79 -3.99
CA PHE A 30 9.69 0.15 -4.16
C PHE A 30 9.62 -0.67 -5.45
N GLU A 31 10.30 -0.28 -6.53
CA GLU A 31 10.42 -1.07 -7.77
C GLU A 31 10.96 -2.48 -7.52
N MET A 32 11.92 -2.65 -6.61
CA MET A 32 12.44 -3.97 -6.22
C MET A 32 11.35 -4.93 -5.68
N PHE A 33 10.25 -4.39 -5.15
CA PHE A 33 9.10 -5.17 -4.69
C PHE A 33 8.13 -5.52 -5.82
N LEU A 34 8.23 -4.82 -6.96
CA LEU A 34 7.34 -4.93 -8.11
C LEU A 34 7.95 -5.73 -9.27
N VAL A 35 9.19 -6.21 -9.13
CA VAL A 35 9.80 -7.14 -10.09
C VAL A 35 9.03 -8.46 -10.13
N LYS A 36 8.99 -9.12 -11.29
CA LYS A 36 8.13 -10.26 -11.61
C LYS A 36 7.98 -11.30 -10.48
N ASP A 37 9.08 -11.84 -9.97
CA ASP A 37 9.03 -12.89 -8.94
C ASP A 37 8.61 -12.36 -7.56
N SER A 38 9.04 -11.15 -7.20
CA SER A 38 8.65 -10.49 -5.96
C SER A 38 7.17 -10.12 -5.99
N LEU A 39 6.70 -9.58 -7.11
CA LEU A 39 5.33 -9.21 -7.35
C LEU A 39 4.42 -10.44 -7.28
N LYS A 40 4.78 -11.52 -7.99
CA LYS A 40 4.04 -12.79 -7.93
C LYS A 40 3.89 -13.29 -6.50
N LYS A 41 4.99 -13.38 -5.75
CA LYS A 41 4.98 -13.82 -4.34
C LYS A 41 4.11 -12.91 -3.46
N GLN A 42 4.06 -11.62 -3.73
CA GLN A 42 3.20 -10.69 -3.00
C GLN A 42 1.73 -10.86 -3.36
N CYS A 43 1.40 -10.94 -4.65
CA CYS A 43 0.04 -11.20 -5.10
C CYS A 43 -0.50 -12.52 -4.51
N GLU A 44 0.29 -13.59 -4.53
CA GLU A 44 -0.09 -14.87 -3.91
C GLU A 44 -0.36 -14.76 -2.40
N LYS A 45 0.48 -14.00 -1.67
CA LYS A 45 0.26 -13.74 -0.24
C LYS A 45 -1.00 -12.93 0.03
N ILE A 46 -1.24 -11.91 -0.80
CA ILE A 46 -2.41 -11.04 -0.72
C ILE A 46 -3.67 -11.85 -1.02
N GLU A 47 -3.70 -12.58 -2.13
CA GLU A 47 -4.82 -13.43 -2.53
C GLU A 47 -5.11 -14.51 -1.49
N LYS A 48 -4.08 -15.16 -0.95
CA LYS A 48 -4.24 -16.15 0.12
C LYS A 48 -4.95 -15.55 1.35
N LYS A 49 -4.55 -14.35 1.77
CA LYS A 49 -5.04 -13.72 3.00
C LYS A 49 -6.38 -12.99 2.82
N TYR A 50 -6.56 -12.27 1.71
CA TYR A 50 -7.63 -11.31 1.50
C TYR A 50 -8.56 -11.69 0.33
N GLY A 51 -8.12 -12.56 -0.58
CA GLY A 51 -8.81 -12.80 -1.86
C GLY A 51 -8.58 -11.63 -2.81
N ASN A 52 -9.50 -11.43 -3.77
CA ASN A 52 -9.44 -10.23 -4.61
C ASN A 52 -9.69 -8.97 -3.78
N ILE A 53 -8.95 -7.91 -4.12
CA ILE A 53 -9.04 -6.61 -3.48
C ILE A 53 -9.54 -5.58 -4.48
N THR A 54 -10.52 -4.79 -4.05
CA THR A 54 -10.97 -3.62 -4.79
C THR A 54 -10.56 -2.37 -4.02
N VAL A 55 -9.81 -1.49 -4.68
CA VAL A 55 -9.43 -0.19 -4.14
C VAL A 55 -10.57 0.78 -4.38
N LEU A 56 -11.12 1.34 -3.31
CA LEU A 56 -12.15 2.38 -3.38
C LEU A 56 -11.47 3.76 -3.41
N LYS A 57 -12.17 4.78 -2.90
CA LYS A 57 -11.66 6.15 -2.81
C LYS A 57 -10.57 6.31 -1.75
N LEU A 58 -9.75 7.34 -1.93
CA LEU A 58 -8.89 7.89 -0.90
C LEU A 58 -9.75 8.31 0.30
N THR A 59 -9.41 7.81 1.48
CA THR A 59 -10.07 8.16 2.75
C THR A 59 -9.38 9.35 3.40
N SER A 60 -8.06 9.27 3.52
CA SER A 60 -7.26 10.27 4.21
C SER A 60 -5.83 10.27 3.70
N ALA A 61 -5.13 11.38 3.90
CA ALA A 61 -3.70 11.50 3.71
C ALA A 61 -3.08 12.01 5.01
N HIS A 62 -1.96 11.42 5.41
CA HIS A 62 -1.25 11.83 6.62
C HIS A 62 0.23 12.04 6.31
N THR A 63 0.76 13.19 6.67
CA THR A 63 2.20 13.44 6.70
C THR A 63 2.72 13.13 8.11
N ALA A 64 3.96 12.68 8.22
CA ALA A 64 4.64 12.62 9.51
C ALA A 64 4.80 14.03 10.12
N LYS A 65 4.96 14.10 11.45
CA LYS A 65 4.84 15.37 12.20
C LYS A 65 5.96 16.36 11.90
N HIS A 66 7.09 15.95 11.32
CA HIS A 66 8.18 16.87 11.06
C HIS A 66 7.96 17.57 9.71
N PRO A 67 8.07 18.91 9.64
CA PRO A 67 7.87 19.66 8.39
C PRO A 67 8.82 19.26 7.25
N GLN A 68 9.95 18.65 7.60
CA GLN A 68 10.96 18.12 6.67
C GLN A 68 10.54 16.77 6.06
N ASP A 69 9.50 16.14 6.59
CA ASP A 69 8.96 14.90 6.06
C ASP A 69 8.16 15.19 4.78
N ILE A 70 8.80 14.94 3.64
CA ILE A 70 8.23 15.15 2.30
C ILE A 70 7.27 14.03 1.87
N MET A 71 7.15 12.97 2.66
CA MET A 71 6.33 11.81 2.36
C MET A 71 4.94 11.88 3.01
N ASP A 72 3.92 11.76 2.17
CA ASP A 72 2.54 11.54 2.57
C ASP A 72 2.20 10.05 2.54
N ILE A 73 1.42 9.62 3.53
CA ILE A 73 0.81 8.30 3.55
C ILE A 73 -0.64 8.44 3.15
N LEU A 74 -0.95 7.93 1.97
CA LEU A 74 -2.28 7.88 1.40
C LEU A 74 -3.00 6.61 1.88
N ASN A 75 -4.17 6.78 2.47
CA ASN A 75 -4.96 5.70 3.04
C ASN A 75 -6.22 5.52 2.20
N PHE A 76 -6.28 4.41 1.48
CA PHE A 76 -7.42 4.04 0.63
C PHE A 76 -8.30 3.05 1.37
N ASN A 77 -9.61 3.28 1.36
CA ASN A 77 -10.54 2.24 1.77
C ASN A 77 -10.50 1.09 0.75
N ILE A 78 -10.51 -0.16 1.22
CA ILE A 78 -10.52 -1.32 0.36
C ILE A 78 -11.60 -2.31 0.77
N THR A 79 -12.14 -3.03 -0.21
CA THR A 79 -12.95 -4.22 0.04
C THR A 79 -12.18 -5.45 -0.39
N THR A 80 -12.43 -6.56 0.31
CA THR A 80 -11.77 -7.84 0.05
C THR A 80 -12.80 -8.96 0.05
N GLU A 81 -12.55 -10.03 -0.70
CA GLU A 81 -13.48 -11.17 -0.75
C GLU A 81 -13.53 -11.97 0.56
N LYS A 82 -12.40 -12.05 1.28
CA LYS A 82 -12.27 -12.93 2.46
C LYS A 82 -12.52 -12.25 3.79
N ILE A 83 -12.44 -10.92 3.85
CA ILE A 83 -12.58 -10.14 5.09
C ILE A 83 -13.67 -9.10 4.91
N SER A 84 -14.75 -9.26 5.68
CA SER A 84 -15.90 -8.35 5.72
C SER A 84 -15.67 -7.09 6.57
N LYS A 85 -14.61 -7.06 7.37
CA LYS A 85 -14.26 -5.90 8.19
C LYS A 85 -13.65 -4.79 7.33
N PRO A 86 -13.84 -3.51 7.69
CA PRO A 86 -13.14 -2.41 7.03
C PRO A 86 -11.63 -2.61 7.07
N LEU A 87 -10.99 -2.45 5.93
CA LEU A 87 -9.54 -2.49 5.78
C LEU A 87 -9.10 -1.28 4.99
N PHE A 88 -7.86 -0.87 5.24
CA PHE A 88 -7.23 0.25 4.59
C PHE A 88 -5.93 -0.21 3.94
N LEU A 89 -5.69 0.32 2.75
CA LEU A 89 -4.41 0.24 2.06
C LEU A 89 -3.65 1.54 2.29
N HIS A 90 -2.46 1.42 2.88
CA HIS A 90 -1.53 2.52 3.06
C HIS A 90 -0.47 2.48 1.98
N ILE A 91 -0.33 3.58 1.25
CA ILE A 91 0.69 3.79 0.22
C ILE A 91 1.46 5.07 0.53
N GLY A 92 2.79 4.99 0.55
CA GLY A 92 3.65 6.16 0.65
C GLY A 92 3.74 6.91 -0.68
N MET A 93 3.84 8.22 -0.62
CA MET A 93 4.03 9.07 -1.79
C MET A 93 4.87 10.28 -1.41
N HIS A 94 5.92 10.57 -2.17
CA HIS A 94 6.74 11.76 -1.97
C HIS A 94 6.11 12.93 -2.71
N ARG A 95 5.76 14.00 -1.97
CA ARG A 95 5.01 15.15 -2.50
C ARG A 95 5.80 15.98 -3.51
N ASP A 96 7.09 16.12 -3.27
CA ASP A 96 8.01 16.96 -4.05
C ASP A 96 8.36 16.34 -5.41
N GLN A 97 8.50 15.02 -5.44
CA GLN A 97 8.94 14.27 -6.62
C GLN A 97 7.82 13.46 -7.28
N ASP A 98 6.60 13.49 -6.73
CA ASP A 98 5.40 12.82 -7.26
C ASP A 98 5.63 11.33 -7.57
N PHE A 99 6.39 10.61 -6.72
CA PHE A 99 6.60 9.17 -6.87
C PHE A 99 5.96 8.36 -5.75
N VAL A 100 5.49 7.17 -6.14
CA VAL A 100 4.93 6.18 -5.24
C VAL A 100 6.05 5.45 -4.51
N ASP A 101 5.91 5.28 -3.21
CA ASP A 101 6.90 4.62 -2.35
C ASP A 101 6.22 3.78 -1.27
N ARG A 102 7.05 3.16 -0.44
CA ARG A 102 6.63 2.50 0.79
C ARG A 102 6.25 3.54 1.86
N PRO A 103 5.41 3.18 2.84
CA PRO A 103 4.83 1.87 3.14
C PRO A 103 3.85 1.38 2.07
N PHE A 104 3.77 0.05 1.93
CA PHE A 104 2.68 -0.65 1.23
C PHE A 104 2.12 -1.68 2.20
N VAL A 105 1.04 -1.33 2.90
CA VAL A 105 0.51 -2.14 4.02
C VAL A 105 -1.01 -2.17 3.98
N ILE A 106 -1.58 -3.34 4.26
CA ILE A 106 -3.03 -3.51 4.47
C ILE A 106 -3.30 -3.88 5.92
N ASN A 107 -4.15 -3.12 6.60
CA ASN A 107 -4.61 -3.43 7.96
C ASN A 107 -5.97 -2.75 8.27
N ASP A 108 -6.45 -2.88 9.52
CA ASP A 108 -7.73 -2.40 10.02
C ASP A 108 -7.68 -1.00 10.67
N PHE A 109 -6.56 -0.29 10.55
CA PHE A 109 -6.40 1.09 10.99
C PHE A 109 -6.54 2.02 9.80
N GLU A 110 -7.33 3.08 9.94
CA GLU A 110 -7.39 4.12 8.91
C GLU A 110 -6.06 4.88 8.80
N ASN A 111 -5.42 5.17 9.94
CA ASN A 111 -4.18 5.92 10.01
C ASN A 111 -2.97 4.99 10.18
N TYR A 112 -2.09 5.00 9.19
CA TYR A 112 -0.83 4.24 9.20
C TYR A 112 0.05 4.54 10.43
N PHE A 113 0.13 5.80 10.86
CA PHE A 113 1.00 6.18 11.99
C PHE A 113 0.49 5.63 13.31
N ASP A 114 -0.83 5.57 13.50
CA ASP A 114 -1.45 4.96 14.69
C ASP A 114 -1.18 3.45 14.72
N TYR A 115 -1.29 2.79 13.56
CA TYR A 115 -0.88 1.40 13.40
C TYR A 115 0.59 1.20 13.83
N LYS A 116 1.52 2.02 13.31
CA LYS A 116 2.95 1.93 13.64
C LYS A 116 3.22 2.16 15.13
N LEU A 117 2.57 3.15 15.73
CA LEU A 117 2.69 3.44 17.16
C LEU A 117 2.20 2.26 18.02
N LYS A 118 1.08 1.63 17.63
CA LYS A 118 0.57 0.43 18.30
C LYS A 118 1.55 -0.74 18.20
N GLN A 119 2.15 -0.97 17.03
CA GLN A 119 3.15 -2.03 16.86
C GLN A 119 4.41 -1.77 17.71
N TYR A 120 4.92 -0.54 17.72
CA TYR A 120 6.07 -0.16 18.55
C TYR A 120 5.81 -0.38 20.04
N ARG A 121 4.63 0.02 20.54
CA ARG A 121 4.23 -0.21 21.93
C ARG A 121 4.15 -1.69 22.28
N LYS A 122 3.69 -2.55 21.34
CA LYS A 122 3.65 -4.01 21.54
C LYS A 122 5.05 -4.62 21.60
N SER A 123 5.99 -4.18 20.77
CA SER A 123 7.36 -4.72 20.77
C SER A 123 8.16 -4.34 22.02
N LYS A 124 7.84 -3.22 22.67
CA LYS A 124 8.46 -2.78 23.93
C LYS A 124 7.93 -3.50 25.18
N LYS A 125 6.80 -4.21 25.07
CA LYS A 125 6.18 -4.99 26.17
C LYS A 125 6.58 -6.47 26.15
N LYS A 126 7.39 -6.88 25.17
CA LYS A 126 8.00 -8.21 25.07
C LYS A 126 9.47 -8.10 25.48
#